data_AF-A0A1R4KH90-F1
#
_entry.id   AF-A0A1R4KH90-F1
#
_cell.length_a   1.000
_cell.length_b   1.000
_cell.length_c   1.000
_cell.angle_alpha   90.00
_cell.angle_beta   90.00
_cell.angle_gamma   90.00
#
_symmetry.space_group_name_H-M   'P 1'
#
loop_
_entity.id
_entity.type
_entity.pdbx_description
1 polymer ?
#
loop_
_entity_poly.entity_id
_entity_poly.type
_entity_poly.pdbx_seq_one_letter_code
_entity_poly.pdbx_strand_id
1 'polypeptide(L)'
;MHSLLAIAGVVVGTYFLGQLQWQPQGWQFPIQIGSAAAVAATTAFAFKVLGGRRWLTAWVLGALLAGLVALLMPSQFAWLPVCIGIGYAAHIAGDLLTFGGVPLLWPLQPAPPGPIRQAFLLKSMWKPSGRFAVPLLGSTGKDPQEHVLGTLAGLYAAWGAIGAVIVLWPWK
;
A
#
# COMPACT_ATOMS: atom_id res chain seq x y z
N MET A 1 2.95 4.54 -10.17
CA MET A 1 3.18 6.01 -10.20
C MET A 1 3.14 6.50 -8.76
N HIS A 2 4.27 6.83 -8.13
CA HIS A 2 4.30 7.21 -6.70
C HIS A 2 4.10 8.71 -6.51
N SER A 3 2.84 9.17 -6.53
CA SER A 3 2.48 10.59 -6.37
C SER A 3 1.30 10.78 -5.42
N LEU A 4 1.12 12.01 -4.93
CA LEU A 4 -0.02 12.36 -4.08
C LEU A 4 -1.35 12.17 -4.82
N LEU A 5 -1.37 12.52 -6.12
CA LEU A 5 -2.52 12.26 -6.99
C LEU A 5 -2.83 10.76 -7.09
N ALA A 6 -1.81 9.91 -7.12
CA ALA A 6 -2.01 8.47 -7.15
C ALA A 6 -2.64 7.96 -5.85
N ILE A 7 -2.30 8.50 -4.67
CA ILE A 7 -2.99 8.17 -3.41
C ILE A 7 -4.48 8.46 -3.55
N ALA A 8 -4.84 9.68 -3.94
CA ALA A 8 -6.25 10.06 -4.11
C ALA A 8 -6.94 9.14 -5.13
N GLY A 9 -6.29 8.86 -6.26
CA GLY A 9 -6.80 7.97 -7.30
C GLY A 9 -7.04 6.54 -6.81
N VAL A 10 -6.12 5.94 -6.04
CA VAL A 10 -6.31 4.57 -5.52
C VAL A 10 -7.36 4.52 -4.41
N VAL A 11 -7.46 5.54 -3.55
CA VAL A 11 -8.49 5.62 -2.51
C VAL A 11 -9.88 5.76 -3.15
N VAL A 12 -10.03 6.67 -4.10
CA VAL A 12 -11.29 6.85 -4.84
C VAL A 12 -11.63 5.59 -5.65
N GLY A 13 -10.65 5.02 -6.36
CA GLY A 13 -10.84 3.79 -7.12
C GLY A 13 -11.27 2.60 -6.26
N THR A 14 -10.65 2.42 -5.08
CA THR A 14 -11.03 1.36 -4.15
C THR A 14 -12.38 1.60 -3.48
N TYR A 15 -12.73 2.86 -3.21
CA TYR A 15 -14.08 3.22 -2.77
C TYR A 15 -15.15 2.81 -3.78
N PHE A 16 -14.93 3.09 -5.07
CA PHE A 16 -15.86 2.70 -6.14
C PHE A 16 -15.87 1.19 -6.37
N LEU A 17 -14.72 0.51 -6.27
CA LEU A 17 -14.68 -0.96 -6.32
C LEU A 17 -15.51 -1.58 -5.19
N GLY A 18 -15.54 -0.98 -4.00
CA GLY A 18 -16.39 -1.45 -2.90
C GLY A 18 -17.89 -1.36 -3.14
N GLN A 19 -18.32 -0.55 -4.11
CA GLN A 19 -19.72 -0.48 -4.54
C GLN A 19 -20.11 -1.69 -5.42
N LEU A 20 -19.14 -2.40 -5.99
CA LEU A 20 -19.41 -3.61 -6.75
C LEU A 20 -19.67 -4.78 -5.80
N GLN A 21 -20.94 -5.11 -5.65
CA GLN A 21 -21.42 -6.12 -4.72
C GLN A 21 -22.23 -7.20 -5.44
N TRP A 22 -22.18 -8.41 -4.91
CA TRP A 22 -23.00 -9.53 -5.34
C TRP A 22 -23.65 -10.18 -4.14
N GLN A 23 -24.96 -10.38 -4.18
CA GLN A 23 -25.69 -11.11 -3.15
C GLN A 23 -26.29 -12.38 -3.77
N PRO A 24 -25.67 -13.55 -3.54
CA PRO A 24 -26.23 -14.81 -4.00
C PRO A 24 -27.59 -15.10 -3.35
N GLN A 25 -28.47 -15.78 -4.07
CA GLN A 25 -29.74 -16.24 -3.51
C GLN A 25 -29.46 -17.20 -2.34
N GLY A 26 -30.09 -16.95 -1.19
CA GLY A 26 -29.87 -17.72 0.04
C GLY A 26 -28.70 -17.23 0.91
N TRP A 27 -27.99 -16.17 0.51
CA TRP A 27 -26.95 -15.54 1.33
C TRP A 27 -27.48 -14.33 2.09
N GLN A 28 -27.16 -14.24 3.38
CA GLN A 28 -27.72 -13.22 4.28
C GLN A 28 -27.18 -11.81 4.02
N PHE A 29 -25.94 -11.68 3.53
CA PHE A 29 -25.25 -10.40 3.36
C PHE A 29 -24.67 -10.25 1.95
N PRO A 30 -24.61 -9.04 1.39
CA PRO A 30 -23.94 -8.81 0.12
C PRO A 30 -22.42 -9.00 0.27
N ILE A 31 -21.82 -9.61 -0.74
CA ILE A 31 -20.38 -9.82 -0.85
C ILE A 31 -19.80 -8.69 -1.71
N GLN A 32 -18.88 -7.90 -1.16
CA GLN A 32 -18.20 -6.83 -1.91
C GLN A 32 -17.12 -7.41 -2.82
N ILE A 33 -17.52 -7.97 -3.97
CA ILE A 33 -16.63 -8.65 -4.91
C ILE A 33 -15.54 -7.72 -5.47
N GLY A 34 -15.81 -6.42 -5.64
CA GLY A 34 -14.79 -5.47 -6.09
C GLY A 34 -13.72 -5.21 -5.02
N SER A 35 -14.11 -5.10 -3.74
CA SER A 35 -13.19 -5.05 -2.60
C SER A 35 -12.35 -6.33 -2.49
N ALA A 36 -12.97 -7.49 -2.66
CA ALA A 36 -12.27 -8.78 -2.66
C ALA A 36 -11.24 -8.86 -3.80
N ALA A 37 -11.59 -8.41 -5.02
CA ALA A 37 -10.66 -8.35 -6.14
C ALA A 37 -9.46 -7.42 -5.87
N ALA A 38 -9.72 -6.25 -5.26
CA ALA A 38 -8.66 -5.33 -4.86
C ALA A 38 -7.71 -5.95 -3.83
N VAL A 39 -8.23 -6.61 -2.79
CA VAL A 39 -7.41 -7.35 -1.81
C VAL A 39 -6.61 -8.47 -2.46
N ALA A 40 -7.23 -9.24 -3.37
CA ALA A 40 -6.55 -10.32 -4.06
C ALA A 40 -5.38 -9.80 -4.89
N ALA A 41 -5.59 -8.73 -5.65
CA ALA A 41 -4.56 -8.11 -6.48
C ALA A 41 -3.40 -7.56 -5.64
N THR A 42 -3.68 -6.73 -4.63
CA THR A 42 -2.63 -6.10 -3.81
C THR A 42 -1.81 -7.14 -3.04
N THR A 43 -2.47 -8.17 -2.53
CA THR A 43 -1.81 -9.27 -1.82
C THR A 43 -0.97 -10.14 -2.77
N ALA A 44 -1.48 -10.43 -3.98
CA ALA A 44 -0.70 -11.14 -5.00
C ALA A 44 0.55 -10.36 -5.40
N PHE A 45 0.44 -9.04 -5.60
CA PHE A 45 1.60 -8.19 -5.86
C PHE A 45 2.60 -8.23 -4.70
N ALA A 46 2.12 -8.15 -3.45
CA ALA A 46 2.99 -8.25 -2.27
C ALA A 46 3.75 -9.58 -2.22
N PHE A 47 3.06 -10.72 -2.40
CA PHE A 47 3.72 -12.03 -2.43
C PHE A 47 4.70 -12.19 -3.59
N LYS A 48 4.38 -11.60 -4.74
CA LYS A 48 5.27 -11.63 -5.89
C LYS A 48 6.56 -10.87 -5.63
N VAL A 49 6.45 -9.65 -5.10
CA VAL A 49 7.57 -8.72 -4.93
C VAL A 49 8.42 -9.10 -3.71
N LEU A 50 7.80 -9.43 -2.58
CA LEU A 50 8.52 -9.73 -1.32
C LEU A 50 8.97 -11.19 -1.22
N GLY A 51 8.15 -12.13 -1.71
CA GLY A 51 8.39 -13.56 -1.53
C GLY A 51 9.02 -14.27 -2.74
N GLY A 52 9.28 -13.53 -3.83
CA GLY A 52 9.82 -14.11 -5.07
C GLY A 52 8.92 -15.19 -5.69
N ARG A 53 7.63 -15.24 -5.33
CA ARG A 53 6.72 -16.32 -5.73
C ARG A 53 6.44 -16.29 -7.24
N ARG A 54 6.02 -17.43 -7.80
CA ARG A 54 5.45 -17.48 -9.15
C ARG A 54 4.12 -16.72 -9.18
N TRP A 55 3.81 -16.07 -10.30
CA TRP A 55 2.58 -15.27 -10.44
C TRP A 55 1.33 -16.06 -10.10
N LEU A 56 1.23 -17.29 -10.60
CA LEU A 56 0.10 -18.17 -10.31
C LEU A 56 -0.05 -18.41 -8.79
N THR A 57 1.04 -18.76 -8.10
CA THR A 57 1.03 -18.97 -6.66
C THR A 57 0.64 -17.70 -5.90
N ALA A 58 1.15 -16.55 -6.31
CA ALA A 58 0.83 -15.26 -5.69
C ALA A 58 -0.65 -14.91 -5.84
N TRP A 59 -1.23 -15.11 -7.03
CA TRP A 59 -2.66 -14.91 -7.29
C TRP A 59 -3.54 -15.89 -6.51
N VAL A 60 -3.17 -17.17 -6.43
CA VAL A 60 -3.89 -18.16 -5.62
C VAL A 60 -3.91 -17.75 -4.15
N LEU A 61 -2.76 -17.38 -3.58
CA LEU A 61 -2.69 -16.94 -2.19
C LEU A 61 -3.46 -15.63 -1.94
N GLY A 62 -3.39 -14.68 -2.87
CA GLY A 62 -4.16 -13.45 -2.82
C GLY A 62 -5.67 -13.70 -2.87
N ALA A 63 -6.13 -14.56 -3.77
CA ALA A 63 -7.53 -14.94 -3.89
C ALA A 63 -8.03 -15.69 -2.64
N LEU A 64 -7.21 -16.57 -2.07
CA LEU A 64 -7.53 -17.28 -0.82
C LEU A 64 -7.72 -16.29 0.34
N LEU A 65 -6.80 -15.33 0.52
CA LEU A 65 -6.91 -14.31 1.57
C LEU A 65 -8.12 -13.40 1.35
N ALA A 66 -8.35 -12.95 0.11
CA ALA A 66 -9.52 -12.16 -0.23
C ALA A 66 -10.84 -12.90 0.05
N GLY A 67 -10.91 -14.18 -0.32
CA GLY A 67 -12.08 -15.03 -0.07
C GLY A 67 -12.33 -15.23 1.43
N LEU A 68 -11.27 -15.45 2.21
CA LEU A 68 -11.37 -15.56 3.67
C LEU A 68 -11.97 -14.30 4.29
N VAL A 69 -11.47 -13.12 3.91
CA VAL A 69 -12.02 -11.84 4.41
C VAL A 69 -13.44 -11.62 3.92
N ALA A 70 -13.74 -11.92 2.66
CA ALA A 70 -15.07 -11.73 2.08
C ALA A 70 -16.15 -12.60 2.75
N LEU A 71 -15.79 -13.82 3.15
CA LEU A 71 -16.73 -14.78 3.74
C LEU A 71 -16.83 -14.65 5.26
N LEU A 72 -15.71 -14.44 5.96
CA LEU A 72 -15.68 -14.41 7.42
C LEU A 72 -15.85 -13.01 8.00
N MET A 73 -15.49 -11.96 7.24
CA MET A 73 -15.41 -10.59 7.73
C MET A 73 -15.93 -9.55 6.71
N PRO A 74 -17.12 -9.74 6.09
CA PRO A 74 -17.59 -8.92 4.98
C PRO A 74 -17.75 -7.42 5.33
N SER A 75 -18.04 -7.10 6.59
CA SER A 75 -18.16 -5.72 7.07
C SER A 75 -16.82 -4.98 7.10
N GLN A 76 -15.69 -5.68 7.16
CA GLN A 76 -14.36 -5.08 7.24
C GLN A 76 -13.92 -4.43 5.93
N PHE A 77 -14.52 -4.80 4.79
CA PHE A 77 -14.21 -4.17 3.51
C PHE A 77 -14.58 -2.68 3.45
N ALA A 78 -15.44 -2.18 4.36
CA ALA A 78 -15.68 -0.75 4.50
C ALA A 78 -14.39 0.04 4.82
N TRP A 79 -13.41 -0.58 5.48
CA TRP A 79 -12.12 0.03 5.81
C TRP A 79 -11.10 -0.05 4.66
N LEU A 80 -11.37 -0.82 3.60
CA LEU A 80 -10.41 -1.09 2.54
C LEU A 80 -9.85 0.18 1.88
N PRO A 81 -10.65 1.21 1.54
CA PRO A 81 -10.10 2.43 0.94
C PRO A 81 -9.11 3.15 1.85
N VAL A 82 -9.38 3.18 3.16
CA VAL A 82 -8.49 3.76 4.16
C VAL A 82 -7.22 2.93 4.31
N CYS A 83 -7.34 1.59 4.40
CA CYS A 83 -6.18 0.70 4.47
C CYS A 83 -5.27 0.83 3.24
N ILE A 84 -5.84 0.88 2.04
CA ILE A 84 -5.09 1.08 0.80
C ILE A 84 -4.45 2.47 0.77
N GLY A 85 -5.18 3.51 1.16
CA GLY A 85 -4.63 4.87 1.25
C GLY A 85 -3.43 4.96 2.19
N ILE A 86 -3.54 4.41 3.40
CA ILE A 86 -2.45 4.36 4.38
C ILE A 86 -1.27 3.53 3.85
N GLY A 87 -1.53 2.35 3.28
CA GLY A 87 -0.48 1.50 2.72
C GLY A 87 0.27 2.18 1.57
N TYR A 88 -0.46 2.85 0.68
CA TYR A 88 0.14 3.61 -0.43
C TYR A 88 0.93 4.82 0.07
N ALA A 89 0.40 5.56 1.05
CA ALA A 89 1.10 6.68 1.68
C ALA A 89 2.39 6.22 2.38
N ALA A 90 2.34 5.11 3.11
CA ALA A 90 3.51 4.50 3.73
C ALA A 90 4.54 4.04 2.69
N HIS A 91 4.11 3.50 1.56
CA HIS A 91 5.00 3.14 0.46
C HIS A 91 5.68 4.36 -0.17
N ILE A 92 4.94 5.44 -0.45
CA ILE A 92 5.50 6.72 -0.91
C ILE A 92 6.48 7.29 0.12
N ALA A 93 6.14 7.24 1.41
CA ALA A 93 7.02 7.69 2.48
C ALA A 93 8.32 6.86 2.50
N GLY A 94 8.23 5.54 2.34
CA GLY A 94 9.41 4.68 2.18
C GLY A 94 10.28 5.11 1.00
N ASP A 95 9.71 5.28 -0.19
CA ASP A 95 10.45 5.71 -1.38
C ASP A 95 11.05 7.12 -1.21
N LEU A 96 10.34 8.05 -0.54
CA LEU A 96 10.85 9.38 -0.17
C LEU A 96 12.13 9.26 0.65
N LEU A 97 12.20 8.29 1.56
CA LEU A 97 13.35 8.11 2.44
C LEU A 97 14.58 7.51 1.73
N THR A 98 14.45 7.08 0.48
CA THR A 98 15.56 6.53 -0.32
C THR A 98 16.28 7.62 -1.13
N PHE A 99 17.46 7.29 -1.66
CA PHE A 99 18.13 8.11 -2.67
C PHE A 99 17.31 8.24 -3.94
N GLY A 100 16.44 7.28 -4.28
CA GLY A 100 15.65 7.31 -5.51
C GLY A 100 14.64 8.46 -5.53
N GLY A 101 13.94 8.64 -4.42
CA GLY A 101 12.89 9.62 -4.25
C GLY A 101 11.67 9.38 -5.14
N VAL A 102 10.64 10.22 -5.01
CA VAL A 102 9.36 10.08 -5.70
C VAL A 102 8.92 11.36 -6.40
N PRO A 103 8.19 11.27 -7.53
CA PRO A 103 7.60 12.43 -8.18
C PRO A 103 6.30 12.84 -7.47
N LEU A 104 6.39 13.40 -6.25
CA LEU A 104 5.22 13.73 -5.41
C LEU A 104 4.14 14.53 -6.15
N LEU A 105 4.59 15.51 -6.94
CA LEU A 105 3.75 16.47 -7.67
C LEU A 105 3.46 16.03 -9.11
N TRP A 106 3.66 14.75 -9.45
CA TRP A 106 3.24 14.25 -10.76
C TRP A 106 1.74 14.54 -10.99
N PRO A 107 1.35 15.03 -12.19
CA PRO A 107 2.14 15.09 -13.43
C PRO A 107 3.00 16.35 -13.61
N LEU A 108 2.81 17.40 -12.80
CA LEU A 108 3.44 18.71 -12.98
C LEU A 108 4.97 18.68 -12.83
N GLN A 109 5.50 17.85 -11.92
CA GLN A 109 6.94 17.62 -11.69
C GLN A 109 7.84 18.87 -11.85
N PRO A 110 7.58 19.97 -11.13
CA PRO A 110 8.39 21.17 -11.25
C PRO A 110 9.83 20.90 -10.83
N ALA A 111 10.77 21.41 -11.61
CA ALA A 111 12.18 21.42 -11.23
C ALA A 111 12.40 22.36 -10.02
N PRO A 112 13.41 22.12 -9.18
CA PRO A 112 13.69 22.98 -8.03
C PRO A 112 13.95 24.42 -8.48
N PRO A 113 13.37 25.43 -7.81
CA PRO A 113 13.64 26.83 -8.08
C PRO A 113 15.10 27.20 -7.78
N GLY A 114 15.61 28.26 -8.41
CA GLY A 114 17.02 28.67 -8.35
C GLY A 114 17.64 28.67 -6.92
N PRO A 115 16.99 29.27 -5.91
CA PRO A 115 17.51 29.30 -4.54
C PRO A 115 17.65 27.90 -3.91
N ILE A 116 16.71 26.99 -4.19
CA ILE A 116 16.73 25.61 -3.68
C ILE A 116 17.87 24.80 -4.31
N ARG A 117 18.20 25.06 -5.58
CA ARG A 117 19.34 24.41 -6.26
C ARG A 117 20.68 24.78 -5.63
N GLN A 118 20.79 25.98 -5.06
CA GLN A 118 22.02 26.50 -4.46
C GLN A 118 22.18 26.09 -2.99
N ALA A 119 21.06 25.79 -2.30
CA ALA A 119 21.09 25.36 -0.91
C ALA A 119 21.65 23.94 -0.75
N PHE A 120 22.78 23.81 -0.06
CA PHE A 120 23.52 22.55 0.10
C PHE A 120 22.68 21.40 0.66
N LEU A 121 21.76 21.68 1.60
CA LEU A 121 20.89 20.67 2.21
C LEU A 121 19.64 20.36 1.38
N LEU A 122 19.09 21.35 0.66
CA LEU A 122 17.83 21.19 -0.08
C LEU A 122 18.05 20.64 -1.50
N LYS A 123 19.26 20.82 -2.07
CA LYS A 123 19.60 20.28 -3.41
C LYS A 123 19.56 18.76 -3.47
N SER A 124 19.82 18.07 -2.36
CA SER A 124 19.70 16.61 -2.28
C SER A 124 18.25 16.16 -2.10
N MET A 125 17.40 17.04 -1.56
CA MET A 125 16.00 16.75 -1.30
C MET A 125 15.10 16.97 -2.52
N TRP A 126 15.33 18.02 -3.31
CA TRP A 126 14.58 18.27 -4.55
C TRP A 126 15.48 18.11 -5.76
N LYS A 127 15.30 17.00 -6.46
CA LYS A 127 16.14 16.62 -7.59
C LYS A 127 15.83 17.44 -8.84
N PRO A 128 16.82 17.62 -9.75
CA PRO A 128 16.61 18.29 -11.03
C PRO A 128 15.46 17.70 -11.88
N SER A 129 15.16 16.42 -11.71
CA SER A 129 14.03 15.74 -12.37
C SER A 129 12.65 16.07 -11.80
N GLY A 130 12.55 16.92 -10.76
CA GLY A 130 11.31 17.23 -10.06
C GLY A 130 10.87 16.20 -9.02
N ARG A 131 11.73 15.20 -8.74
CA ARG A 131 11.51 14.20 -7.68
C ARG A 131 11.97 14.72 -6.32
N PHE A 132 11.27 14.29 -5.27
CA PHE A 132 11.60 14.59 -3.88
C PHE A 132 12.22 13.37 -3.20
N ALA A 133 13.25 13.59 -2.39
CA ALA A 133 13.94 12.58 -1.60
C ALA A 133 14.33 13.15 -0.24
N VAL A 134 14.49 12.29 0.75
CA VAL A 134 15.03 12.57 2.08
C VAL A 134 15.90 11.38 2.41
N PRO A 135 17.14 11.31 1.89
CA PRO A 135 17.88 10.06 1.77
C PRO A 135 18.42 9.53 3.12
N LEU A 136 17.53 9.01 3.96
CA LEU A 136 17.83 8.44 5.27
C LEU A 136 18.08 6.93 5.20
N LEU A 137 17.44 6.24 4.25
CA LEU A 137 17.52 4.77 4.10
C LEU A 137 18.57 4.32 3.07
N GLY A 138 19.06 5.25 2.26
CA GLY A 138 20.03 4.96 1.22
C GLY A 138 19.42 4.40 -0.08
N SER A 139 20.08 3.46 -0.72
CA SER A 139 19.74 2.84 -2.01
C SER A 139 18.77 1.69 -1.84
N THR A 140 17.69 1.73 -2.62
CA THR A 140 16.63 0.71 -2.59
C THR A 140 17.18 -0.71 -2.79
N GLY A 141 16.84 -1.62 -1.86
CA GLY A 141 17.17 -3.04 -1.86
C GLY A 141 18.62 -3.39 -1.56
N LYS A 142 19.47 -2.41 -1.23
CA LYS A 142 20.90 -2.64 -0.95
C LYS A 142 21.27 -2.34 0.49
N ASP A 143 20.58 -1.39 1.10
CA ASP A 143 20.97 -0.85 2.39
C ASP A 143 20.16 -1.50 3.53
N PRO A 144 20.82 -1.87 4.65
CA PRO A 144 20.18 -2.59 5.75
C PRO A 144 19.07 -1.77 6.44
N GLN A 145 19.14 -0.43 6.38
CA GLN A 145 18.16 0.47 6.98
C GLN A 145 16.75 0.25 6.38
N GLU A 146 16.65 -0.02 5.08
CA GLU A 146 15.38 -0.31 4.43
C GLU A 146 14.79 -1.62 4.94
N HIS A 147 15.61 -2.66 5.09
CA HIS A 147 15.18 -3.95 5.63
C HIS A 147 14.71 -3.84 7.07
N VAL A 148 15.41 -3.04 7.90
CA VAL A 148 15.00 -2.76 9.28
C VAL A 148 13.64 -2.05 9.30
N LEU A 149 13.47 -0.98 8.52
CA LEU A 149 12.20 -0.26 8.45
C LEU A 149 11.06 -1.15 7.96
N GLY A 150 11.29 -1.92 6.89
CA GLY A 150 10.31 -2.87 6.35
C GLY A 150 9.91 -3.95 7.36
N THR A 151 10.89 -4.46 8.12
CA THR A 151 10.65 -5.44 9.19
C THR A 151 9.81 -4.83 10.31
N LEU A 152 10.16 -3.63 10.79
CA LEU A 152 9.40 -2.94 11.84
C LEU A 152 7.97 -2.63 11.40
N ALA A 153 7.78 -2.16 10.16
CA ALA A 153 6.46 -1.93 9.60
C ALA A 153 5.65 -3.23 9.49
N GLY A 154 6.29 -4.33 9.05
CA GLY A 154 5.67 -5.66 8.99
C GLY A 154 5.27 -6.18 10.37
N LEU A 155 6.12 -6.00 11.39
CA LEU A 155 5.82 -6.37 12.78
C LEU A 155 4.66 -5.56 13.35
N TYR A 156 4.62 -4.26 13.07
CA TYR A 156 3.49 -3.41 13.48
C TYR A 156 2.17 -3.85 12.83
N ALA A 157 2.19 -4.16 11.53
CA ALA A 157 1.01 -4.68 10.83
C ALA A 157 0.58 -6.04 11.39
N ALA A 158 1.53 -6.94 11.66
CA ALA A 158 1.26 -8.25 12.26
C ALA A 158 0.67 -8.11 13.67
N TRP A 159 1.21 -7.20 14.49
CA TRP A 159 0.67 -6.88 15.82
C TRP A 159 -0.80 -6.44 15.74
N GLY A 160 -1.13 -5.52 14.83
CA GLY A 160 -2.50 -5.08 14.62
C GLY A 160 -3.43 -6.21 14.17
N ALA A 161 -2.99 -7.05 13.23
CA ALA A 161 -3.77 -8.18 12.74
C ALA A 161 -4.01 -9.24 13.83
N ILE A 162 -2.97 -9.60 14.60
CA ILE A 162 -3.07 -10.55 15.72
C ILE A 162 -3.98 -9.98 16.81
N GLY A 163 -3.81 -8.69 17.16
CA GLY A 163 -4.67 -8.01 18.13
C GLY A 163 -6.14 -8.01 17.70
N ALA A 164 -6.42 -7.75 16.43
CA ALA A 164 -7.77 -7.84 15.88
C ALA A 164 -8.35 -9.26 15.98
N VAL A 165 -7.55 -10.30 15.67
CA VAL A 165 -7.99 -11.69 15.85
C VAL A 165 -8.31 -11.96 17.31
N ILE A 166 -7.44 -11.62 18.25
CA ILE A 166 -7.64 -11.81 19.70
C ILE A 166 -8.92 -11.12 20.20
N VAL A 167 -9.17 -9.88 19.77
CA VAL A 167 -10.35 -9.11 20.22
C VAL A 167 -11.65 -9.63 19.59
N LEU A 168 -11.61 -9.99 18.31
CA LEU A 168 -12.80 -10.44 17.56
C LEU A 168 -13.06 -11.93 17.72
N TRP A 169 -12.10 -12.69 18.26
CA TRP A 169 -12.29 -14.10 18.54
C TRP A 169 -13.33 -14.24 19.64
N PRO A 170 -14.43 -14.98 19.41
CA PRO A 170 -15.34 -15.31 20.49
C PRO A 170 -14.57 -16.22 21.45
N TRP A 171 -14.12 -15.67 22.57
CA TRP A 171 -13.67 -16.43 23.74
C TRP A 171 -14.88 -17.18 24.31
N LYS A 172 -15.26 -18.27 23.65
CA LYS A 172 -16.23 -19.25 24.15
C LYS A 172 -15.53 -20.58 24.28
#